data_AF-A0A952FE73-F1
#
_entry.id   AF-A0A952FE73-F1
#
_cell.length_a   1.000
_cell.length_b   1.000
_cell.length_c   1.000
_cell.angle_alpha   90.00
_cell.angle_beta   90.00
_cell.angle_gamma   90.00
#
_symmetry.space_group_name_H-M   'P 1'
#
loop_
_entity.id
_entity.type
_entity.pdbx_description
1 polymer ?
#
loop_
_entity_poly.entity_id
_entity_poly.type
_entity_poly.pdbx_seq_one_letter_code
_entity_poly.pdbx_strand_id
1 'polypeptide(L)'
;IAVPRSLAQAVFADDWDAYAKAWAALDASEIAALLARQQAGEAVRLTLCGERGANTFETAPQGFFAKVSSLLVPQPMWYLDSQL
;
A
#
# COMPACT_ATOMS: atom_id res chain seq x y z
N ILE A 1 3.34 -11.50 10.36
CA ILE A 1 3.37 -10.05 10.02
C ILE A 1 4.53 -9.47 10.80
N ALA A 2 5.58 -9.01 10.12
CA ALA A 2 6.72 -8.35 10.77
C ALA A 2 6.43 -6.85 10.87
N VAL A 3 6.67 -6.25 12.04
CA VAL A 3 6.49 -4.81 12.29
C VAL A 3 7.79 -4.27 12.91
N PRO A 4 8.80 -3.93 12.08
CA PRO A 4 10.09 -3.46 12.55
C PRO A 4 9.92 -2.13 13.30
N ARG A 5 10.55 -2.02 14.48
CA ARG A 5 10.44 -0.85 15.38
C ARG A 5 11.69 0.03 15.41
N SER A 6 12.72 -0.30 14.63
CA SER A 6 14.00 0.42 14.57
C SER A 6 13.82 1.89 14.18
N LEU A 7 12.92 2.18 13.24
CA LEU A 7 12.57 3.55 12.85
C LEU A 7 11.98 4.36 14.02
N ALA A 8 11.02 3.79 14.75
CA ALA A 8 10.41 4.45 15.89
C ALA A 8 11.44 4.67 17.02
N GLN A 9 12.32 3.70 17.26
CA GLN A 9 13.39 3.82 18.26
C GLN A 9 14.36 4.96 17.95
N ALA A 10 14.78 5.12 16.69
CA ALA A 10 15.66 6.21 16.28
C ALA A 10 14.98 7.58 16.44
N VAL A 11 13.70 7.71 16.09
CA VAL A 11 12.91 8.94 16.32
C VAL A 11 12.84 9.28 17.80
N PHE A 12 12.58 8.31 18.68
CA PHE A 12 12.55 8.56 20.13
C PHE A 12 13.90 8.94 20.72
N ALA A 13 15.00 8.54 20.07
CA ALA A 13 16.35 8.91 20.47
C ALA A 13 16.82 10.26 19.88
N ASP A 14 15.99 10.92 19.06
CA ASP A 14 16.36 12.10 18.25
C ASP A 14 17.60 11.85 17.37
N ASP A 15 17.81 10.59 16.98
CA ASP A 15 18.95 10.15 16.19
C ASP A 15 18.57 10.00 14.72
N TRP A 16 18.74 11.10 13.98
CA TRP A 16 18.40 11.18 12.56
C TRP A 16 19.32 10.36 11.66
N ASP A 17 20.59 10.12 12.07
CA ASP A 17 21.52 9.27 11.34
C ASP A 17 21.15 7.79 11.48
N ALA A 18 20.82 7.36 12.70
CA ALA A 18 20.28 6.03 12.95
C ALA A 18 18.93 5.80 12.25
N TYR A 19 18.09 6.83 12.16
CA TYR A 19 16.83 6.77 11.42
C TYR A 19 17.05 6.49 9.92
N ALA A 20 17.98 7.21 9.29
CA ALA A 20 18.34 6.99 7.88
C ALA A 20 18.91 5.57 7.67
N LYS A 21 19.78 5.10 8.57
CA LYS A 21 20.34 3.74 8.53
C LYS A 21 19.27 2.67 8.72
N ALA A 22 18.32 2.89 9.63
CA ALA A 22 17.21 1.97 9.86
C ALA A 22 16.32 1.84 8.62
N TRP A 23 16.11 2.93 7.88
CA TRP A 23 15.44 2.89 6.57
C TRP A 23 16.22 2.07 5.55
N ALA A 24 17.53 2.31 5.40
CA ALA A 24 18.36 1.57 4.46
C ALA A 24 18.42 0.06 4.79
N ALA A 25 18.49 -0.28 6.08
CA ALA A 25 18.46 -1.67 6.54
C ALA A 25 17.14 -2.34 6.15
N LEU A 26 16.01 -1.69 6.45
CA LEU A 26 14.68 -2.20 6.13
C LEU A 26 14.47 -2.39 4.62
N ASP A 27 15.01 -1.47 3.81
CA ASP A 27 14.96 -1.55 2.35
C ASP A 27 15.72 -2.80 1.84
N ALA A 28 16.92 -3.03 2.37
CA ALA A 28 17.77 -4.15 2.00
C ALA A 28 17.28 -5.52 2.51
N SER A 29 16.46 -5.56 3.57
CA SER A 29 15.93 -6.80 4.16
C SER A 29 14.47 -7.08 3.78
N GLU A 30 13.52 -6.66 4.61
CA GLU A 30 12.13 -7.09 4.49
C GLU A 30 11.45 -6.51 3.26
N ILE A 31 11.77 -5.26 2.89
CA ILE A 31 11.20 -4.64 1.68
C ILE A 31 11.74 -5.33 0.44
N ALA A 32 13.04 -5.61 0.35
CA ALA A 32 13.62 -6.38 -0.75
C ALA A 32 12.95 -7.77 -0.90
N ALA A 33 12.68 -8.45 0.21
CA ALA A 33 11.97 -9.73 0.19
C ALA A 33 10.50 -9.60 -0.26
N LEU A 34 9.80 -8.56 0.18
CA LEU A 34 8.44 -8.25 -0.28
C LEU A 34 8.42 -7.90 -1.77
N LEU A 35 9.41 -7.15 -2.25
CA LEU A 35 9.55 -6.79 -3.66
C LEU A 35 9.82 -8.03 -4.52
N ALA A 36 10.69 -8.93 -4.09
CA ALA A 36 10.94 -10.18 -4.81
C ALA A 36 9.67 -11.04 -4.94
N ARG A 37 8.86 -11.12 -3.87
CA ARG A 37 7.55 -11.81 -3.91
C ARG A 37 6.56 -11.11 -4.84
N GLN A 38 6.52 -9.78 -4.80
CA GLN A 38 5.70 -8.98 -5.72
C GLN A 38 6.07 -9.27 -7.18
N GLN A 39 7.38 -9.29 -7.48
CA GLN A 39 7.90 -9.59 -8.83
C GLN A 39 7.63 -11.03 -9.26
N ALA A 40 7.59 -11.97 -8.31
CA ALA A 40 7.17 -13.35 -8.55
C ALA A 40 5.65 -13.48 -8.83
N GLY A 41 4.89 -12.39 -8.77
CA GLY A 41 3.45 -12.37 -9.00
C GLY A 41 2.62 -12.71 -7.75
N GLU A 42 3.23 -12.78 -6.58
CA GLU A 42 2.52 -13.00 -5.32
C GLU A 42 1.80 -11.72 -4.88
N ALA A 43 0.61 -11.87 -4.31
CA ALA A 43 -0.10 -10.76 -3.69
C ALA A 43 0.57 -10.38 -2.36
N VAL A 44 1.23 -9.23 -2.33
CA VAL A 44 1.84 -8.66 -1.13
C VAL A 44 1.11 -7.40 -0.67
N ARG A 45 0.99 -7.25 0.64
CA ARG A 45 0.37 -6.12 1.34
C ARG A 45 1.41 -5.46 2.24
N LEU A 46 1.54 -4.15 2.14
CA LEU A 46 2.41 -3.31 2.93
C LEU A 46 1.58 -2.20 3.57
N THR A 47 1.54 -2.12 4.90
CA THR A 47 0.90 -1.01 5.62
C THR A 47 1.96 -0.12 6.25
N LEU A 48 1.98 1.15 5.84
CA LEU A 48 2.81 2.18 6.44
C LEU A 48 2.00 2.91 7.51
N CYS A 49 2.36 2.71 8.77
CA CYS A 49 1.75 3.38 9.91
C CYS A 49 2.53 4.66 10.24
N GLY A 50 1.94 5.82 9.99
CA GLY A 50 2.46 7.12 10.39
C GLY A 50 1.63 7.77 11.49
N GLU A 51 2.06 8.94 11.94
CA GLU A 51 1.37 9.70 12.99
C GLU A 51 -0.04 10.16 12.58
N ARG A 52 -0.24 10.49 11.29
CA ARG A 52 -1.50 11.04 10.75
C ARG A 52 -2.44 9.98 10.19
N GLY A 53 -2.06 8.70 10.26
CA GLY A 53 -2.85 7.60 9.73
C GLY A 53 -2.02 6.42 9.25
N ALA A 54 -2.71 5.36 8.85
CA ALA A 54 -2.11 4.17 8.25
C ALA A 54 -2.48 4.08 6.77
N ASN A 55 -1.49 4.03 5.90
CA ASN A 55 -1.67 3.84 4.46
C ASN A 55 -1.36 2.38 4.11
N THR A 56 -2.34 1.66 3.58
CA THR A 56 -2.17 0.27 3.15
C THR A 56 -2.04 0.21 1.64
N PHE A 57 -0.92 -0.33 1.18
CA PHE A 57 -0.62 -0.65 -0.21
C PHE A 57 -0.79 -2.14 -0.41
N GLU A 58 -1.64 -2.52 -1.35
CA GLU A 58 -1.85 -3.92 -1.72
C GLU A 58 -1.54 -4.09 -3.18
N THR A 59 -0.73 -5.10 -3.48
CA THR A 59 -0.67 -5.63 -4.83
C THR A 59 -1.96 -6.42 -5.00
N ALA A 60 -3.01 -5.74 -5.44
CA ALA A 60 -4.17 -6.46 -5.94
C ALA A 60 -3.65 -7.36 -7.05
N PRO A 61 -3.91 -8.68 -7.05
CA PRO A 61 -3.88 -9.37 -8.33
C PRO A 61 -4.76 -8.50 -9.21
N GLN A 62 -4.27 -8.08 -10.38
CA GLN A 62 -5.19 -7.72 -11.44
C GLN A 62 -5.90 -9.02 -11.83
N GLY A 63 -6.73 -9.55 -10.90
CA GLY A 63 -7.73 -10.52 -11.20
C GLY A 63 -8.50 -9.87 -12.31
N PHE A 64 -8.52 -10.58 -13.43
CA PHE A 64 -9.31 -10.35 -14.64
C PHE A 64 -10.63 -9.57 -14.43
N PHE A 65 -11.23 -9.61 -13.24
CA PHE A 65 -12.46 -8.94 -12.83
C PHE A 65 -12.42 -7.42 -12.64
N ALA A 66 -11.28 -6.77 -12.33
CA ALA A 66 -11.26 -5.30 -12.22
C ALA A 66 -11.54 -4.59 -13.57
N LYS A 67 -11.23 -5.27 -14.69
CA LYS A 67 -11.57 -4.82 -16.04
C LYS A 67 -13.02 -5.12 -16.44
N VAL A 68 -13.66 -6.11 -15.81
CA VAL A 68 -15.06 -6.49 -16.13
C VAL A 68 -16.05 -5.58 -15.40
N SER A 69 -15.74 -5.11 -14.19
CA SER A 69 -16.62 -4.21 -13.44
C SER A 69 -16.82 -2.84 -14.09
N SER A 70 -15.92 -2.38 -14.97
CA SER A 70 -16.10 -1.12 -15.70
C SER A 70 -17.09 -1.21 -16.86
N LEU A 71 -17.48 -2.42 -17.29
CA LEU A 71 -18.45 -2.62 -18.36
C LEU A 71 -19.89 -2.75 -17.85
N LEU A 72 -20.07 -2.87 -16.53
CA LEU A 72 -21.36 -3.14 -15.90
C LEU A 72 -21.83 -2.03 -14.96
N VAL A 73 -21.16 -0.86 -14.93
CA VAL A 73 -21.72 0.31 -14.25
C VAL A 73 -22.95 0.76 -15.03
N PRO A 74 -24.18 0.54 -14.53
CA PRO A 74 -25.37 1.03 -15.19
C PRO A 74 -25.36 2.55 -15.03
N GLN A 75 -25.49 3.27 -16.14
CA GLN A 75 -25.75 4.71 -16.11
C GLN A 75 -27.00 4.94 -15.23
N PRO A 76 -26.93 5.78 -14.18
CA PRO A 76 -28.08 6.04 -13.34
C PRO A 76 -29.18 6.76 -14.16
N MET A 77 -30.42 6.25 -14.07
CA MET A 77 -31.56 6.61 -14.92
C MET A 77 -32.20 8.00 -14.65
N TRP A 78 -31.44 8.98 -14.13
CA TRP A 78 -31.95 10.32 -13.77
C TRP A 78 -32.03 11.30 -14.96
N TYR A 79 -31.92 10.83 -16.20
CA TYR A 79 -31.97 11.66 -17.42
C TYR A 79 -33.39 11.81 -18.01
N LEU A 80 -34.44 11.32 -17.33
CA LEU A 80 -35.81 11.23 -17.88
C LEU A 80 -36.84 12.12 -17.18
N ASP A 81 -36.43 13.14 -16.43
CA ASP A 81 -37.37 14.05 -15.75
C ASP A 81 -37.06 15.53 -15.98
N SER A 82 -36.76 15.90 -17.23
CA SER A 82 -36.65 17.30 -17.63
C SER A 82 -37.31 17.58 -18.97
N GLN A 83 -38.55 17.11 -19.11
CA GLN A 83 -39.50 17.69 -20.06
C GLN A 83 -40.91 17.72 -19.45
N LEU A 84 -41.13 18.68 -18.55
CA LEU A 84 -42.40 19.38 -18.39
C LEU A 84 -42.12 20.86 -18.14
#